data_AF-A0A8H7YBH1-F1
#
_entry.id   AF-A0A8H7YBH1-F1
#
_cell.length_a   1.000
_cell.length_b   1.000
_cell.length_c   1.000
_cell.angle_alpha   90.00
_cell.angle_beta   90.00
_cell.angle_gamma   90.00
#
_symmetry.space_group_name_H-M   'P 1'
#
loop_
_entity.id
_entity.type
_entity.pdbx_description
1 polymer ?
#
loop_
_entity_poly.entity_id
_entity_poly.type
_entity_poly.pdbx_seq_one_letter_code
_entity_poly.pdbx_strand_id
1 'polypeptide(L)'
;MVFSLSVSGQNSLFTPPSFVRNELVLEETKAEAAILRISKATLHSLPVEIELHIFSQLELKPYLFSRGVCKEWQRLLPLADIHPVRRRLLELYLKMVNTPNFIDTRSWILENLQPFDRQAYIDTILSQYPAIPEEFRIWLLEWPERATINCIWPGLPFVSCNDLSPSRRDGVNWVAYKSHSPQLLAPVYRQCTPNAKFVPGLLIWRHNYRTEWLIFDKDEPKLFGRVYVIKLMEFQMPPCIPHERRLTAEDDEEDIESLAYSLEEEGMDNTDGRFNVPYPDWISYLESCWTKNLRRLEKGRIFLLKDDIIDESDIGPYFNGHNDTLLPAFSWSLRDSLTECLITS
;
A
#
# COMPACT_ATOMS: atom_id res chain seq x y z
N MET A 1 2.40 3.36 -42.22
CA MET A 1 3.73 3.37 -42.83
C MET A 1 4.40 2.05 -42.50
N VAL A 2 4.53 1.18 -43.50
CA VAL A 2 5.16 -0.13 -43.40
C VAL A 2 6.34 -0.09 -44.37
N PHE A 3 7.57 -0.24 -43.85
CA PHE A 3 8.75 -0.37 -44.70
C PHE A 3 9.03 -1.86 -44.91
N SER A 4 8.82 -2.35 -46.13
CA SER A 4 9.44 -3.58 -46.61
C SER A 4 10.73 -3.21 -47.35
N LEU A 5 11.83 -3.88 -46.99
CA LEU A 5 13.08 -3.83 -47.74
C LEU A 5 13.32 -5.22 -48.32
N SER A 6 13.17 -5.31 -49.64
CA SER A 6 13.57 -6.44 -50.45
C SER A 6 15.03 -6.26 -50.83
N VAL A 7 15.89 -7.23 -50.51
CA VAL A 7 17.28 -7.28 -50.99
C VAL A 7 17.43 -8.53 -51.83
N SER A 8 17.50 -8.33 -53.14
CA SER A 8 17.98 -9.30 -54.12
C SER A 8 19.49 -9.15 -54.28
N GLY A 9 20.23 -10.20 -53.95
CA GLY A 9 21.69 -10.25 -54.09
C GLY A 9 22.12 -11.56 -54.72
N GLN A 10 22.80 -11.46 -55.85
CA GLN A 10 23.16 -12.54 -56.77
C GLN A 10 24.23 -13.48 -56.19
N ASN A 11 24.07 -14.78 -56.46
CA ASN A 11 25.04 -15.84 -56.19
C ASN A 11 26.24 -15.74 -57.13
N SER A 12 27.45 -15.59 -56.58
CA SER A 12 28.70 -15.87 -57.28
C SER A 12 29.32 -17.18 -56.75
N LEU A 13 29.56 -18.10 -57.69
CA LEU A 13 30.23 -19.38 -57.50
C LEU A 13 31.73 -19.14 -57.27
N PHE A 14 32.20 -19.36 -56.04
CA PHE A 14 33.60 -19.63 -55.75
C PHE A 14 33.68 -20.94 -54.96
N THR A 15 34.23 -21.97 -55.58
CA THR A 15 34.59 -23.23 -54.92
C THR A 15 35.93 -23.06 -54.20
N PRO A 16 35.98 -23.21 -52.86
CA PRO A 16 37.23 -23.17 -52.13
C PRO A 16 37.97 -24.52 -52.19
N PRO A 17 39.31 -24.52 -52.11
CA PRO A 17 40.12 -25.73 -52.14
C PRO A 17 39.88 -26.59 -50.89
N SER A 18 39.54 -27.84 -51.13
CA SER A 18 39.03 -28.82 -50.17
C SER A 18 40.12 -29.66 -49.49
N PHE A 19 41.13 -29.05 -48.85
CA PHE A 19 42.17 -29.87 -48.19
C PHE A 19 42.76 -29.31 -46.88
N VAL A 20 42.20 -28.25 -46.29
CA VAL A 20 42.61 -27.74 -44.95
C VAL A 20 41.42 -27.60 -43.99
N ARG A 21 40.31 -28.30 -44.27
CA ARG A 21 39.03 -28.10 -43.54
C ARG A 21 38.78 -29.08 -42.40
N ASN A 22 39.59 -30.14 -42.25
CA ASN A 22 39.28 -31.21 -41.30
C ASN A 22 39.97 -31.06 -39.92
N GLU A 23 41.09 -30.33 -39.82
CA GLU A 23 41.73 -30.08 -38.51
C GLU A 23 41.11 -28.88 -37.77
N LEU A 24 40.70 -27.83 -38.50
CA LEU A 24 40.05 -26.66 -37.91
C LEU A 24 38.66 -26.98 -37.32
N VAL A 25 37.89 -27.87 -37.96
CA VAL A 25 36.56 -28.31 -37.48
C VAL A 25 36.67 -29.17 -36.21
N LEU A 26 37.80 -29.88 -36.03
CA LEU A 26 38.02 -30.73 -34.85
C LEU A 26 38.44 -29.92 -33.60
N GLU A 27 39.11 -28.79 -33.79
CA GLU A 27 39.45 -27.84 -32.72
C GLU A 27 38.25 -26.97 -32.33
N GLU A 28 37.44 -26.54 -33.31
CA GLU A 28 36.22 -25.74 -33.08
C GLU A 28 35.16 -26.54 -32.28
N THR A 29 35.00 -27.84 -32.57
CA THR A 29 34.11 -28.74 -31.81
C THR A 29 34.61 -29.04 -30.39
N LYS A 30 35.94 -29.00 -30.14
CA LYS A 30 36.49 -29.12 -28.77
C LYS A 30 36.34 -27.85 -27.96
N ALA A 31 36.46 -26.67 -28.59
CA ALA A 31 36.20 -25.39 -27.94
C ALA A 31 34.70 -25.23 -27.60
N GLU A 32 33.79 -25.61 -28.51
CA GLU A 32 32.35 -25.65 -28.22
C GLU A 32 32.01 -26.66 -27.12
N ALA A 33 32.63 -27.85 -27.12
CA ALA A 33 32.46 -28.83 -26.04
C ALA A 33 33.06 -28.36 -24.70
N ALA A 34 34.12 -27.55 -24.70
CA ALA A 34 34.69 -26.92 -23.51
C ALA A 34 33.81 -25.79 -22.97
N ILE A 35 33.17 -24.99 -23.86
CA ILE A 35 32.18 -23.97 -23.50
C ILE A 35 30.87 -24.63 -22.99
N LEU A 36 30.50 -25.80 -23.51
CA LEU A 36 29.42 -26.65 -22.98
C LEU A 36 29.79 -27.37 -21.66
N ARG A 37 31.09 -27.61 -21.41
CA ARG A 37 31.64 -28.22 -20.17
C ARG A 37 32.04 -27.23 -19.09
N ILE A 38 32.10 -25.93 -19.38
CA ILE A 38 31.75 -24.90 -18.39
C ILE A 38 30.26 -25.11 -18.16
N SER A 39 29.96 -26.20 -17.44
CA SER A 39 28.64 -26.61 -17.02
C SER A 39 27.95 -25.35 -16.55
N LYS A 40 26.76 -25.07 -17.11
CA LYS A 40 25.84 -24.07 -16.58
C LYS A 40 25.93 -24.11 -15.07
N ALA A 41 26.72 -23.21 -14.49
CA ALA A 41 26.83 -23.10 -13.05
C ALA A 41 25.45 -22.57 -12.67
N THR A 42 24.59 -23.48 -12.26
CA THR A 42 23.26 -23.13 -11.80
C THR A 42 23.43 -22.53 -10.42
N LEU A 43 22.48 -21.69 -10.01
CA LEU A 43 22.48 -21.15 -8.65
C LEU A 43 22.64 -22.29 -7.62
N HIS A 44 22.07 -23.46 -7.91
CA HIS A 44 22.15 -24.70 -7.12
C HIS A 44 23.54 -25.31 -6.94
N SER A 45 24.55 -24.84 -7.68
CA SER A 45 25.94 -25.26 -7.44
C SER A 45 26.64 -24.43 -6.35
N LEU A 46 25.99 -23.36 -5.88
CA LEU A 46 26.53 -22.53 -4.79
C LEU A 46 26.30 -23.21 -3.44
N PRO A 47 27.15 -22.94 -2.44
CA PRO A 47 26.84 -23.27 -1.06
C PRO A 47 25.54 -22.61 -0.61
N VAL A 48 24.76 -23.30 0.23
CA VAL A 48 23.44 -22.84 0.70
C VAL A 48 23.50 -21.48 1.39
N GLU A 49 24.60 -21.19 2.10
CA GLU A 49 24.83 -19.92 2.78
C GLU A 49 24.88 -18.75 1.79
N ILE A 50 25.45 -18.97 0.61
CA ILE A 50 25.51 -17.97 -0.46
C ILE A 50 24.13 -17.78 -1.08
N GLU A 51 23.36 -18.84 -1.30
CA GLU A 51 21.98 -18.74 -1.77
C GLU A 51 21.10 -17.94 -0.79
N LEU A 52 21.18 -18.23 0.51
CA LEU A 52 20.44 -17.52 1.54
C LEU A 52 20.85 -16.04 1.63
N HIS A 53 22.14 -15.73 1.48
CA HIS A 53 22.60 -14.35 1.42
C HIS A 53 22.07 -13.62 0.17
N ILE A 54 22.02 -14.27 -0.99
CA ILE A 54 21.40 -13.68 -2.19
C ILE A 54 19.90 -13.43 -1.94
N PHE A 55 19.19 -14.39 -1.36
CA PHE A 55 17.77 -14.25 -1.03
C PHE A 55 17.50 -13.13 -0.01
N SER A 56 18.40 -12.88 0.94
CA SER A 56 18.25 -11.81 1.92
C SER A 56 18.26 -10.42 1.30
N GLN A 57 18.88 -10.26 0.12
CA GLN A 57 18.97 -8.99 -0.61
C GLN A 57 17.81 -8.76 -1.58
N LEU A 58 16.96 -9.76 -1.81
CA LEU A 58 15.85 -9.63 -2.75
C LEU A 58 14.78 -8.66 -2.21
N GLU A 59 14.35 -7.75 -3.07
CA GLU A 59 13.12 -7.00 -2.88
C GLU A 59 11.89 -7.92 -2.93
N LEU A 60 10.75 -7.42 -2.42
CA LEU A 60 9.52 -8.21 -2.27
C LEU A 60 9.05 -8.88 -3.59
N LYS A 61 9.08 -8.16 -4.72
CA LYS A 61 8.64 -8.70 -6.02
C LYS A 61 9.53 -9.86 -6.50
N PRO A 62 10.86 -9.70 -6.67
CA PRO A 62 11.75 -10.82 -6.95
C PRO A 62 11.61 -11.96 -5.95
N TYR A 63 11.42 -11.66 -4.66
CA TYR A 63 11.23 -12.68 -3.62
C TYR A 63 9.94 -13.49 -3.83
N LEU A 64 8.83 -12.83 -4.18
CA LEU A 64 7.56 -13.49 -4.53
C LEU A 64 7.72 -14.40 -5.75
N PHE A 65 8.39 -13.93 -6.81
CA PHE A 65 8.63 -14.74 -8.01
C PHE A 65 9.57 -15.92 -7.73
N SER A 66 10.57 -15.72 -6.87
CA SER A 66 11.54 -16.76 -6.48
C SER A 66 10.87 -17.99 -5.87
N ARG A 67 9.72 -17.81 -5.18
CA ARG A 67 8.92 -18.93 -4.64
C ARG A 67 8.35 -19.86 -5.73
N GLY A 68 8.18 -19.36 -6.95
CA GLY A 68 7.64 -20.12 -8.09
C GLY A 68 8.70 -20.82 -8.94
N VAL A 69 10.00 -20.64 -8.65
CA VAL A 69 11.09 -21.15 -9.49
C VAL A 69 11.25 -22.67 -9.36
N CYS A 70 11.47 -23.17 -8.15
CA CYS A 70 11.58 -24.60 -7.87
C CYS A 70 11.29 -24.92 -6.40
N LYS A 71 11.09 -26.21 -6.08
CA LYS A 71 10.82 -26.68 -4.70
C LYS A 71 11.95 -26.37 -3.73
N GLU A 72 13.19 -26.37 -4.20
CA GLU A 72 14.34 -26.09 -3.35
C GLU A 72 14.37 -24.62 -2.91
N TRP A 73 14.13 -23.68 -3.84
CA TRP A 73 14.00 -22.27 -3.50
C TRP A 73 12.82 -22.01 -2.57
N GLN A 74 11.69 -22.68 -2.80
CA GLN A 74 10.53 -22.59 -1.91
C GLN A 74 10.86 -23.04 -0.47
N ARG A 75 11.77 -24.02 -0.31
CA ARG A 75 12.27 -24.51 0.98
C ARG A 75 13.29 -23.56 1.62
N LEU A 76 14.19 -22.98 0.83
CA LEU A 76 15.28 -22.13 1.31
C LEU A 76 14.86 -20.69 1.59
N LEU A 77 13.96 -20.10 0.78
CA LEU A 77 13.53 -18.71 0.93
C LEU A 77 13.11 -18.37 2.37
N PRO A 78 12.23 -19.13 3.05
CA PRO A 78 11.85 -18.84 4.44
C PRO A 78 13.00 -18.80 5.45
N LEU A 79 14.16 -19.37 5.12
CA LEU A 79 15.36 -19.39 5.97
C LEU A 79 16.24 -18.15 5.75
N ALA A 80 15.99 -17.36 4.71
CA ALA A 80 16.77 -16.15 4.42
C ALA A 80 16.42 -15.04 5.41
N ASP A 81 17.45 -14.31 5.84
CA ASP A 81 17.31 -13.18 6.78
C ASP A 81 16.86 -11.90 6.05
N ILE A 82 15.64 -11.93 5.51
CA ILE A 82 15.05 -10.77 4.85
C ILE A 82 14.64 -9.69 5.87
N HIS A 83 14.62 -8.45 5.40
CA HIS A 83 14.13 -7.30 6.15
C HIS A 83 12.76 -7.58 6.82
N PRO A 84 12.56 -7.24 8.10
CA PRO A 84 11.33 -7.59 8.84
C PRO A 84 10.06 -7.03 8.18
N VAL A 85 10.11 -5.81 7.62
CA VAL A 85 8.99 -5.23 6.86
C VAL A 85 8.65 -6.05 5.62
N ARG A 86 9.66 -6.52 4.85
CA ARG A 86 9.44 -7.36 3.68
C ARG A 86 8.81 -8.70 4.07
N ARG A 87 9.21 -9.27 5.21
CA ARG A 87 8.61 -10.48 5.77
C ARG A 87 7.13 -10.29 6.08
N ARG A 88 6.76 -9.22 6.79
CA ARG A 88 5.35 -8.90 7.08
C ARG A 88 4.52 -8.65 5.82
N LEU A 89 5.07 -7.90 4.85
CA LEU A 89 4.42 -7.67 3.56
C LEU A 89 4.22 -8.98 2.78
N LEU A 90 5.21 -9.88 2.79
CA LEU A 90 5.09 -11.20 2.17
C LEU A 90 3.98 -12.02 2.82
N GLU A 91 3.94 -12.07 4.15
CA GLU A 91 2.89 -12.77 4.91
C GLU A 91 1.51 -12.21 4.58
N LEU A 92 1.37 -10.87 4.56
CA LEU A 92 0.15 -10.20 4.16
C LEU A 92 -0.26 -10.55 2.72
N TYR A 93 0.67 -10.49 1.76
CA TYR A 93 0.41 -10.88 0.38
C TYR A 93 -0.09 -12.31 0.27
N LEU A 94 0.60 -13.27 0.90
CA LEU A 94 0.21 -14.68 0.90
C LEU A 94 -1.15 -14.88 1.57
N LYS A 95 -1.44 -14.17 2.67
CA LYS A 95 -2.77 -14.20 3.31
C LYS A 95 -3.84 -13.67 2.35
N MET A 96 -3.57 -12.60 1.62
CA MET A 96 -4.54 -11.98 0.72
C MET A 96 -4.89 -12.87 -0.48
N VAL A 97 -3.88 -13.31 -1.24
CA VAL A 97 -4.08 -14.02 -2.51
C VAL A 97 -4.77 -15.37 -2.34
N ASN A 98 -4.78 -15.93 -1.13
CA ASN A 98 -5.46 -17.17 -0.78
C ASN A 98 -6.92 -16.96 -0.34
N THR A 99 -7.47 -15.75 -0.44
CA THR A 99 -8.89 -15.48 -0.15
C THR A 99 -9.69 -15.24 -1.43
N PRO A 100 -11.00 -15.58 -1.45
CA PRO A 100 -11.87 -15.27 -2.58
C PRO A 100 -11.95 -13.77 -2.90
N ASN A 101 -11.97 -12.92 -1.87
CA ASN A 101 -12.14 -11.47 -1.98
C ASN A 101 -11.03 -10.80 -2.81
N PHE A 102 -9.83 -11.38 -2.80
CA PHE A 102 -8.74 -10.91 -3.65
C PHE A 102 -9.10 -10.98 -5.13
N ILE A 103 -9.84 -12.01 -5.55
CA ILE A 103 -10.29 -12.18 -6.93
C ILE A 103 -11.36 -11.13 -7.27
N ASP A 104 -12.30 -10.87 -6.37
CA ASP A 104 -13.44 -9.96 -6.57
C ASP A 104 -13.04 -8.50 -6.79
N THR A 105 -11.94 -8.08 -6.16
CA THR A 105 -11.40 -6.71 -6.29
C THR A 105 -10.47 -6.56 -7.50
N ARG A 106 -9.97 -7.67 -8.05
CA ARG A 106 -8.87 -7.68 -9.01
C ARG A 106 -9.24 -7.13 -10.39
N SER A 107 -10.42 -7.45 -10.91
CA SER A 107 -10.86 -6.96 -12.23
C SER A 107 -10.84 -5.43 -12.25
N TRP A 108 -11.49 -4.82 -11.27
CA TRP A 108 -11.53 -3.36 -11.14
C TRP A 108 -10.13 -2.76 -10.98
N ILE A 109 -9.27 -3.34 -10.13
CA ILE A 109 -7.89 -2.87 -9.96
C ILE A 109 -7.15 -2.88 -11.30
N LEU A 110 -7.21 -3.99 -12.06
CA LEU A 110 -6.49 -4.12 -13.33
C LEU A 110 -7.00 -3.16 -14.40
N GLU A 111 -8.30 -2.92 -14.46
CA GLU A 111 -8.92 -1.99 -15.41
C GLU A 111 -8.60 -0.52 -15.12
N ASN A 112 -8.37 -0.19 -13.84
CA ASN A 112 -8.18 1.19 -13.40
C ASN A 112 -6.73 1.55 -13.08
N LEU A 113 -5.82 0.57 -13.06
CA LEU A 113 -4.42 0.80 -12.75
C LEU A 113 -3.76 1.68 -13.81
N GLN A 114 -3.19 2.79 -13.37
CA GLN A 114 -2.46 3.73 -14.20
C GLN A 114 -0.94 3.54 -14.04
N PRO A 115 -0.14 3.89 -15.07
CA PRO A 115 1.31 4.05 -14.90
C PRO A 115 1.61 4.98 -13.73
N PHE A 116 2.52 4.57 -12.85
CA PHE A 116 2.82 5.28 -11.62
C PHE A 116 4.32 5.24 -11.33
N ASP A 117 4.95 6.42 -11.27
CA ASP A 117 6.35 6.56 -10.88
C ASP A 117 6.47 6.63 -9.36
N ARG A 118 6.87 5.50 -8.77
CA ARG A 118 7.01 5.31 -7.32
C ARG A 118 8.13 6.17 -6.75
N GLN A 119 9.22 6.35 -7.48
CA GLN A 119 10.38 7.10 -7.00
C GLN A 119 10.09 8.60 -7.03
N ALA A 120 9.51 9.11 -8.12
CA ALA A 120 9.10 10.51 -8.21
C ALA A 120 8.07 10.88 -7.12
N TYR A 121 7.17 9.95 -6.76
CA TYR A 121 6.25 10.14 -5.64
C TYR A 121 6.99 10.33 -4.30
N ILE A 122 7.96 9.46 -4.00
CA ILE A 122 8.81 9.57 -2.81
C ILE A 122 9.63 10.86 -2.82
N ASP A 123 10.26 11.20 -3.93
CA ASP A 123 11.08 12.40 -4.06
C ASP A 123 10.25 13.66 -3.82
N THR A 124 8.99 13.66 -4.29
CA THR A 124 8.06 14.78 -4.05
C THR A 124 7.68 14.89 -2.57
N ILE A 125 7.46 13.78 -1.87
CA ILE A 125 7.24 13.81 -0.42
C ILE A 125 8.50 14.30 0.31
N LEU A 126 9.68 13.77 -0.06
CA LEU A 126 10.96 14.16 0.54
C LEU A 126 11.30 15.64 0.32
N SER A 127 10.86 16.23 -0.78
CA SER A 127 10.99 17.67 -1.05
C SER A 127 10.18 18.54 -0.08
N GLN A 128 9.11 17.99 0.51
CA GLN A 128 8.25 18.69 1.48
C GLN A 128 8.67 18.41 2.92
N TYR A 129 9.15 17.19 3.21
CA TYR A 129 9.62 16.80 4.52
C TYR A 129 10.73 15.73 4.43
N PRO A 130 11.88 15.90 5.12
CA PRO A 130 13.11 15.14 4.84
C PRO A 130 13.13 13.70 5.40
N ALA A 131 12.00 13.12 5.76
CA ALA A 131 11.91 11.76 6.29
C ALA A 131 10.61 11.08 5.86
N ILE A 132 10.66 9.77 5.66
CA ILE A 132 9.50 8.92 5.32
C ILE A 132 9.55 7.67 6.19
N PRO A 133 8.41 7.23 6.78
CA PRO A 133 8.33 5.95 7.48
C PRO A 133 8.80 4.79 6.61
N GLU A 134 9.69 3.95 7.13
CA GLU A 134 10.33 2.88 6.35
C GLU A 134 9.32 1.89 5.77
N GLU A 135 8.32 1.51 6.56
CA GLU A 135 7.25 0.60 6.16
C GLU A 135 6.47 1.12 4.94
N PHE A 136 6.17 2.43 4.94
CA PHE A 136 5.48 3.08 3.84
C PHE A 136 6.37 3.14 2.60
N ARG A 137 7.66 3.47 2.76
CA ARG A 137 8.64 3.52 1.67
C ARG A 137 8.81 2.16 1.00
N ILE A 138 9.04 1.10 1.78
CA ILE A 138 9.22 -0.27 1.27
C ILE A 138 7.93 -0.75 0.59
N TRP A 139 6.77 -0.51 1.20
CA TRP A 139 5.48 -0.83 0.58
C TRP A 139 5.32 -0.13 -0.77
N LEU A 140 5.57 1.17 -0.86
CA LEU A 140 5.38 1.91 -2.11
C LEU A 140 6.31 1.42 -3.22
N LEU A 141 7.59 1.21 -2.90
CA LEU A 141 8.61 0.79 -3.88
C LEU A 141 8.39 -0.66 -4.32
N GLU A 142 8.12 -1.56 -3.38
CA GLU A 142 8.24 -2.99 -3.63
C GLU A 142 6.89 -3.70 -3.77
N TRP A 143 5.79 -3.15 -3.25
CA TRP A 143 4.49 -3.83 -3.29
C TRP A 143 4.01 -4.07 -4.74
N PRO A 144 3.42 -5.26 -5.03
CA PRO A 144 2.78 -5.51 -6.32
C PRO A 144 1.52 -4.65 -6.46
N GLU A 145 1.55 -3.70 -7.40
CA GLU A 145 0.42 -2.80 -7.69
C GLU A 145 -0.89 -3.54 -8.03
N ARG A 146 -0.77 -4.69 -8.68
CA ARG A 146 -1.91 -5.57 -9.01
C ARG A 146 -2.53 -6.26 -7.79
N ALA A 147 -1.90 -6.16 -6.63
CA ALA A 147 -2.38 -6.72 -5.37
C ALA A 147 -2.74 -5.60 -4.37
N THR A 148 -3.38 -4.54 -4.86
CA THR A 148 -3.75 -3.40 -4.02
C THR A 148 -4.68 -3.82 -2.86
N ILE A 149 -4.42 -3.30 -1.67
CA ILE A 149 -5.21 -3.58 -0.46
C ILE A 149 -6.32 -2.56 -0.36
N ASN A 150 -7.59 -2.99 -0.41
CA ASN A 150 -8.76 -2.12 -0.26
C ASN A 150 -8.72 -0.87 -1.18
N CYS A 151 -8.21 -1.02 -2.41
CA CYS A 151 -8.02 0.09 -3.35
C CYS A 151 -7.11 1.23 -2.85
N ILE A 152 -6.26 0.99 -1.85
CA ILE A 152 -5.26 1.93 -1.35
C ILE A 152 -3.99 1.77 -2.19
N TRP A 153 -3.87 2.54 -3.28
CA TRP A 153 -2.67 2.61 -4.10
C TRP A 153 -2.59 3.93 -4.86
N PRO A 154 -1.45 4.64 -4.87
CA PRO A 154 -1.34 5.93 -5.57
C PRO A 154 -1.49 5.86 -7.09
N GLY A 155 -1.24 4.69 -7.69
CA GLY A 155 -1.48 4.45 -9.13
C GLY A 155 -2.92 4.11 -9.50
N LEU A 156 -3.87 4.17 -8.57
CA LEU A 156 -5.30 4.05 -8.84
C LEU A 156 -5.93 5.45 -9.03
N PRO A 157 -7.10 5.56 -9.64
CA PRO A 157 -7.74 6.85 -9.84
C PRO A 157 -8.30 7.42 -8.53
N PHE A 158 -8.26 8.76 -8.40
CA PHE A 158 -8.86 9.49 -7.29
C PHE A 158 -10.37 9.63 -7.50
N VAL A 159 -11.12 8.57 -7.16
CA VAL A 159 -12.58 8.51 -7.36
C VAL A 159 -13.24 8.08 -6.06
N SER A 160 -14.31 8.78 -5.67
CA SER A 160 -15.18 8.32 -4.60
C SER A 160 -15.78 6.96 -4.97
N CYS A 161 -15.79 6.05 -4.01
CA CYS A 161 -16.64 4.87 -4.07
C CYS A 161 -17.73 5.04 -3.03
N ASN A 162 -18.96 4.71 -3.42
CA ASN A 162 -20.07 4.59 -2.49
C ASN A 162 -20.26 3.10 -2.16
N ASP A 163 -20.86 2.79 -1.01
CA ASP A 163 -21.01 1.46 -0.39
C ASP A 163 -21.56 0.32 -1.30
N LEU A 164 -22.12 0.64 -2.47
CA LEU A 164 -22.74 -0.33 -3.37
C LEU A 164 -21.75 -1.21 -4.17
N SER A 165 -20.45 -0.90 -4.18
CA SER A 165 -19.47 -1.73 -4.90
C SER A 165 -18.80 -2.73 -3.94
N PRO A 166 -19.12 -4.04 -4.00
CA PRO A 166 -18.47 -5.04 -3.14
C PRO A 166 -16.97 -5.15 -3.40
N SER A 167 -16.51 -4.69 -4.57
CA SER A 167 -15.12 -4.74 -5.01
C SER A 167 -14.26 -3.59 -4.47
N ARG A 168 -14.84 -2.61 -3.77
CA ARG A 168 -14.12 -1.40 -3.34
C ARG A 168 -14.46 -1.03 -1.91
N ARG A 169 -13.49 -0.38 -1.26
CA ARG A 169 -13.71 0.25 0.03
C ARG A 169 -14.51 1.54 -0.18
N ASP A 170 -15.50 1.78 0.68
CA ASP A 170 -16.26 3.03 0.69
C ASP A 170 -15.41 4.24 1.08
N GLY A 171 -15.62 5.34 0.37
CA GLY A 171 -14.86 6.59 0.48
C GLY A 171 -13.86 6.81 -0.66
N VAL A 172 -12.83 7.59 -0.38
CA VAL A 172 -11.89 8.14 -1.37
C VAL A 172 -10.45 7.77 -1.01
N ASN A 173 -9.72 7.23 -2.00
CA ASN A 173 -8.28 6.96 -1.90
C ASN A 173 -7.46 8.25 -2.06
N TRP A 174 -7.10 8.90 -0.96
CA TRP A 174 -6.34 10.15 -0.99
C TRP A 174 -4.85 9.97 -1.29
N VAL A 175 -4.31 8.75 -1.16
CA VAL A 175 -2.93 8.46 -1.61
C VAL A 175 -2.78 8.71 -3.11
N ALA A 176 -3.86 8.53 -3.88
CA ALA A 176 -3.92 8.81 -5.32
C ALA A 176 -4.18 10.28 -5.69
N TYR A 177 -4.52 11.13 -4.71
CA TYR A 177 -4.75 12.55 -4.98
C TYR A 177 -3.46 13.20 -5.49
N LYS A 178 -3.51 13.77 -6.70
CA LYS A 178 -2.34 14.34 -7.39
C LYS A 178 -1.15 13.39 -7.30
N SER A 179 -1.28 12.15 -7.77
CA SER A 179 -0.25 11.12 -7.66
C SER A 179 1.14 11.49 -8.23
N HIS A 180 1.25 12.56 -9.01
CA HIS A 180 2.52 13.06 -9.55
C HIS A 180 3.11 14.20 -8.70
N SER A 181 2.33 14.70 -7.74
CA SER A 181 2.70 15.74 -6.79
C SER A 181 1.91 15.54 -5.49
N PRO A 182 2.14 14.45 -4.75
CA PRO A 182 1.48 14.20 -3.47
C PRO A 182 1.78 15.35 -2.50
N GLN A 183 0.83 15.67 -1.64
CA GLN A 183 0.96 16.80 -0.72
C GLN A 183 0.87 16.31 0.73
N LEU A 184 1.86 16.69 1.54
CA LEU A 184 1.77 16.58 2.98
C LEU A 184 0.88 17.71 3.49
N LEU A 185 -0.05 17.37 4.37
CA LEU A 185 -0.95 18.30 5.03
C LEU A 185 -0.56 18.44 6.50
N ALA A 186 -1.22 19.39 7.16
CA ALA A 186 -0.99 19.75 8.55
C ALA A 186 -2.21 19.41 9.43
N PRO A 187 -2.43 18.13 9.80
CA PRO A 187 -3.36 17.81 10.88
C PRO A 187 -2.91 18.43 12.22
N VAL A 188 -3.88 18.80 13.05
CA VAL A 188 -3.61 19.35 14.38
C VAL A 188 -3.37 18.20 15.36
N TYR A 189 -2.26 18.22 16.09
CA TYR A 189 -1.96 17.30 17.17
C TYR A 189 -2.19 17.95 18.53
N ARG A 190 -2.85 17.24 19.45
CA ARG A 190 -3.19 17.71 20.82
C ARG A 190 -3.99 19.02 20.83
N GLN A 191 -4.99 19.14 19.97
CA GLN A 191 -5.91 20.28 19.98
C GLN A 191 -6.49 20.49 21.39
N CYS A 192 -6.75 21.75 21.74
CA CYS A 192 -7.26 22.17 23.07
C CYS A 192 -6.28 21.89 24.23
N THR A 193 -4.99 21.75 23.95
CA THR A 193 -3.94 21.70 24.99
C THR A 193 -2.90 22.79 24.71
N PRO A 194 -2.14 23.25 25.73
CA PRO A 194 -1.02 24.17 25.51
C PRO A 194 0.08 23.62 24.60
N ASN A 195 0.05 22.31 24.30
CA ASN A 195 0.99 21.61 23.43
C ASN A 195 0.42 21.35 22.03
N ALA A 196 -0.65 22.06 21.64
CA ALA A 196 -1.23 21.94 20.31
C ALA A 196 -0.21 22.35 19.24
N LYS A 197 -0.02 21.52 18.22
CA LYS A 197 0.86 21.84 17.10
C LYS A 197 0.39 21.18 15.81
N PHE A 198 0.81 21.73 14.68
CA PHE A 198 0.67 21.04 13.40
C PHE A 198 1.77 19.99 13.25
N VAL A 199 1.41 18.81 12.72
CA VAL A 199 2.36 17.75 12.38
C VAL A 199 2.24 17.40 10.90
N PRO A 200 3.32 17.00 10.20
CA PRO A 200 3.23 16.60 8.81
C PRO A 200 2.52 15.26 8.70
N GLY A 201 1.47 15.20 7.87
CA GLY A 201 0.70 13.99 7.65
C GLY A 201 0.29 13.80 6.19
N LEU A 202 0.25 12.56 5.74
CA LEU A 202 -0.34 12.17 4.46
C LEU A 202 -1.76 11.66 4.71
N LEU A 203 -2.74 12.26 4.05
CA LEU A 203 -4.12 11.74 4.07
C LEU A 203 -4.18 10.50 3.19
N ILE A 204 -4.50 9.36 3.80
CA ILE A 204 -4.55 8.06 3.15
C ILE A 204 -5.93 7.83 2.55
N TRP A 205 -6.96 8.02 3.37
CA TRP A 205 -8.34 7.70 3.02
C TRP A 205 -9.29 8.70 3.66
N ARG A 206 -10.35 9.03 2.95
CA ARG A 206 -11.45 9.86 3.47
C ARG A 206 -12.77 9.15 3.26
N HIS A 207 -13.54 9.10 4.32
CA HIS A 207 -14.93 8.66 4.34
C HIS A 207 -15.80 9.84 4.77
N ASN A 208 -17.11 9.69 4.66
CA ASN A 208 -18.08 10.73 5.06
C ASN A 208 -17.91 11.18 6.52
N TYR A 209 -17.57 10.26 7.43
CA TYR A 209 -17.48 10.54 8.88
C TYR A 209 -16.08 10.33 9.46
N ARG A 210 -15.06 10.02 8.64
CA ARG A 210 -13.69 9.82 9.16
C ARG A 210 -12.61 10.05 8.11
N THR A 211 -11.41 10.34 8.59
CA THR A 211 -10.19 10.44 7.78
C THR A 211 -9.08 9.58 8.38
N GLU A 212 -8.16 9.12 7.53
CA GLU A 212 -7.08 8.22 7.91
C GLU A 212 -5.75 8.82 7.51
N TRP A 213 -4.82 8.95 8.45
CA TRP A 213 -3.63 9.79 8.30
C TRP A 213 -2.35 9.01 8.64
N LEU A 214 -1.37 9.01 7.75
CA LEU A 214 -0.01 8.55 8.04
C LEU A 214 0.84 9.74 8.50
N ILE A 215 1.48 9.65 9.67
CA ILE A 215 2.24 10.77 10.26
C ILE A 215 3.73 10.67 9.96
N PHE A 216 4.32 11.80 9.60
CA PHE A 216 5.71 11.94 9.15
C PHE A 216 6.59 12.70 10.16
N ASP A 217 6.07 13.12 11.32
CA ASP A 217 6.81 13.92 12.31
C ASP A 217 7.98 13.13 12.92
N LYS A 218 9.18 13.23 12.35
CA LYS A 218 10.38 12.51 12.82
C LYS A 218 10.87 13.02 14.17
N ASP A 219 10.53 14.26 14.51
CA ASP A 219 10.92 14.91 15.76
C ASP A 219 10.03 14.44 16.92
N GLU A 220 8.92 13.75 16.62
CA GLU A 220 8.07 13.03 17.57
C GLU A 220 8.10 11.52 17.26
N PRO A 221 9.08 10.75 17.80
CA PRO A 221 9.21 9.32 17.52
C PRO A 221 7.96 8.49 17.88
N LYS A 222 7.12 9.01 18.80
CA LYS A 222 5.84 8.37 19.16
C LYS A 222 4.77 8.51 18.09
N LEU A 223 4.89 9.47 17.18
CA LEU A 223 3.94 9.72 16.09
C LEU A 223 4.46 9.20 14.75
N PHE A 224 5.78 9.29 14.53
CA PHE A 224 6.40 8.92 13.26
C PHE A 224 6.01 7.51 12.80
N GLY A 225 5.47 7.39 11.59
CA GLY A 225 5.07 6.11 10.99
C GLY A 225 3.73 5.55 11.46
N ARG A 226 3.08 6.17 12.45
CA ARG A 226 1.76 5.74 12.91
C ARG A 226 0.65 6.18 11.98
N VAL A 227 -0.42 5.39 11.96
CA VAL A 227 -1.64 5.71 11.22
C VAL A 227 -2.79 6.04 12.17
N TYR A 228 -3.34 7.24 12.07
CA TYR A 228 -4.45 7.71 12.89
C TYR A 228 -5.77 7.68 12.11
N VAL A 229 -6.83 7.19 12.76
CA VAL A 229 -8.20 7.28 12.25
C VAL A 229 -8.93 8.33 13.07
N ILE A 230 -9.30 9.43 12.40
CA ILE A 230 -9.88 10.62 13.01
C ILE A 230 -11.35 10.72 12.57
N LYS A 231 -12.29 10.77 13.52
CA LYS A 231 -13.69 11.07 13.22
C LYS A 231 -13.82 12.50 12.73
N LEU A 232 -14.57 12.69 11.65
CA LEU A 232 -15.08 14.00 11.29
C LEU A 232 -16.33 14.22 12.14
N MET A 233 -16.27 15.18 13.06
CA MET A 233 -17.47 15.67 13.72
C MET A 233 -18.30 16.45 12.69
N GLU A 234 -19.62 16.42 12.81
CA GLU A 234 -20.58 17.00 11.85
C GLU A 234 -20.42 18.51 11.60
N PHE A 235 -19.53 19.19 12.33
CA PHE A 235 -19.32 20.64 12.23
C PHE A 235 -17.83 21.00 12.10
N GLN A 236 -17.41 21.37 10.88
CA GLN A 236 -16.34 22.29 10.46
C GLN A 236 -14.95 22.27 11.14
N MET A 237 -14.67 21.39 12.10
CA MET A 237 -13.38 21.39 12.78
C MET A 237 -12.33 20.67 11.94
N PRO A 238 -11.09 21.21 11.88
CA PRO A 238 -10.00 20.51 11.23
C PRO A 238 -9.76 19.15 11.90
N PRO A 239 -9.29 18.14 11.15
CA PRO A 239 -9.01 16.82 11.68
C PRO A 239 -7.95 16.92 12.78
N CYS A 240 -8.35 16.52 13.99
CA CYS A 240 -7.51 16.55 15.17
C CYS A 240 -7.05 15.15 15.55
N ILE A 241 -5.73 15.00 15.68
CA ILE A 241 -5.11 13.86 16.32
C ILE A 241 -5.14 14.11 17.83
N PRO A 242 -5.97 13.40 18.59
CA PRO A 242 -6.09 13.66 20.02
C PRO A 242 -4.84 13.23 20.76
N HIS A 243 -4.71 13.78 21.96
CA HIS A 243 -3.70 13.33 22.91
C HIS A 243 -3.94 11.86 23.27
N GLU A 244 -2.87 11.07 23.43
CA GLU A 244 -2.96 9.73 24.01
C GLU A 244 -3.67 9.89 25.36
N ARG A 245 -4.92 9.41 25.50
CA ARG A 245 -5.52 9.27 26.82
C ARG A 245 -4.61 8.30 27.56
N ARG A 246 -3.93 8.79 28.60
CA ARG A 246 -3.35 7.93 29.61
C ARG A 246 -4.55 7.18 30.18
N LEU A 247 -4.68 5.90 29.84
CA LEU A 247 -5.56 5.00 30.57
C LEU A 247 -4.95 4.96 31.98
N THR A 248 -5.45 5.80 32.87
CA THR A 248 -5.14 5.72 34.28
C THR A 248 -5.75 4.42 34.78
N ALA A 249 -4.97 3.63 35.52
CA ALA A 249 -5.44 2.37 36.13
C ALA A 249 -6.56 2.58 37.17
N GLU A 250 -6.96 3.84 37.38
CA GLU A 250 -7.98 4.32 38.31
C GLU A 250 -9.26 4.75 37.58
N ASP A 251 -9.34 4.60 36.25
CA ASP A 251 -10.62 4.72 35.53
C ASP A 251 -11.37 3.39 35.74
N ASP A 252 -12.15 3.38 36.82
CA ASP A 252 -12.82 2.25 37.45
C ASP A 252 -13.57 1.32 36.48
N GLU A 253 -13.46 0.01 36.76
CA GLU A 253 -14.16 -1.09 36.06
C GLU A 253 -15.70 -0.93 36.03
N GLU A 254 -16.28 -0.02 36.82
CA GLU A 254 -17.72 0.16 36.98
C GLU A 254 -18.41 0.94 35.84
N ASP A 255 -17.69 1.78 35.07
CA ASP A 255 -18.30 2.54 33.96
C ASP A 255 -18.25 1.79 32.60
N ILE A 256 -17.50 0.69 32.52
CA ILE A 256 -17.39 -0.11 31.28
C ILE A 256 -18.60 -1.02 31.09
N GLU A 257 -19.21 -1.54 32.17
CA GLU A 257 -20.42 -2.38 32.09
C GLU A 257 -21.68 -1.56 31.77
N SER A 258 -21.77 -0.30 32.22
CA SER A 258 -22.92 0.58 31.96
C SER A 258 -23.02 1.01 30.49
N LEU A 259 -21.89 1.20 29.81
CA LEU A 259 -21.84 1.44 28.36
C LEU A 259 -22.09 0.17 27.54
N ALA A 260 -21.91 -1.03 28.09
CA ALA A 260 -22.14 -2.28 27.37
C ALA A 260 -23.64 -2.59 27.17
N TYR A 261 -24.51 -2.15 28.10
CA TYR A 261 -25.93 -2.53 28.09
C TYR A 261 -26.88 -1.61 27.28
N SER A 262 -26.44 -0.43 26.85
CA SER A 262 -27.27 0.50 26.05
C SER A 262 -26.96 0.50 24.54
N LEU A 263 -26.16 -0.47 24.06
CA LEU A 263 -25.60 -0.50 22.71
C LEU A 263 -25.98 -1.74 21.90
N GLU A 264 -26.93 -2.55 22.38
CA GLU A 264 -27.32 -3.81 21.73
C GLU A 264 -28.47 -3.68 20.71
N GLU A 265 -29.16 -2.54 20.59
CA GLU A 265 -30.38 -2.45 19.76
C GLU A 265 -30.24 -1.80 18.36
N GLU A 266 -29.08 -1.27 17.98
CA GLU A 266 -28.84 -0.90 16.57
C GLU A 266 -27.55 -1.56 16.07
N GLY A 267 -27.68 -2.38 15.03
CA GLY A 267 -26.63 -3.24 14.45
C GLY A 267 -25.44 -2.51 13.80
N MET A 268 -25.05 -1.34 14.29
CA MET A 268 -23.75 -0.74 14.03
C MET A 268 -22.70 -1.43 14.91
N ASP A 269 -21.86 -2.24 14.25
CA ASP A 269 -20.66 -2.88 14.79
C ASP A 269 -19.91 -1.92 15.75
N ASN A 270 -20.03 -2.20 17.07
CA ASN A 270 -19.62 -1.40 18.23
C ASN A 270 -18.07 -1.24 18.37
N THR A 271 -17.40 -1.05 17.25
CA THR A 271 -16.00 -0.65 17.12
C THR A 271 -15.78 0.84 17.41
N ASP A 272 -16.83 1.53 17.87
CA ASP A 272 -16.90 2.97 18.07
C ASP A 272 -16.05 3.48 19.26
N GLY A 273 -15.58 2.56 20.12
CA GLY A 273 -14.64 2.85 21.20
C GLY A 273 -13.16 2.92 20.82
N ARG A 274 -12.77 2.59 19.57
CA ARG A 274 -11.34 2.59 19.13
C ARG A 274 -10.95 3.72 18.19
N PHE A 275 -11.79 4.73 18.05
CA PHE A 275 -11.33 5.95 17.42
C PHE A 275 -10.20 6.51 18.27
N ASN A 276 -9.14 6.99 17.61
CA ASN A 276 -7.96 7.57 18.25
C ASN A 276 -6.88 6.62 18.79
N VAL A 277 -7.05 5.30 18.71
CA VAL A 277 -5.93 4.37 18.91
C VAL A 277 -5.19 4.25 17.57
N PRO A 278 -3.98 4.83 17.43
CA PRO A 278 -3.26 4.72 16.17
C PRO A 278 -2.84 3.28 15.91
N TYR A 279 -2.78 2.91 14.64
CA TYR A 279 -2.00 1.74 14.26
C TYR A 279 -0.52 2.03 14.50
N PRO A 280 0.23 1.07 15.05
CA PRO A 280 1.63 1.28 15.41
C PRO A 280 2.52 1.57 14.20
N ASP A 281 2.14 1.10 13.01
CA ASP A 281 2.87 1.29 11.77
C ASP A 281 1.94 1.12 10.54
N TRP A 282 2.48 1.41 9.35
CA TRP A 282 1.78 1.30 8.07
C TRP A 282 1.31 -0.13 7.74
N ILE A 283 2.11 -1.15 8.05
CA ILE A 283 1.76 -2.55 7.73
C ILE A 283 0.61 -3.04 8.61
N SER A 284 0.64 -2.69 9.90
CA SER A 284 -0.43 -2.99 10.86
C SER A 284 -1.76 -2.36 10.42
N TYR A 285 -1.70 -1.15 9.86
CA TYR A 285 -2.87 -0.50 9.26
C TYR A 285 -3.39 -1.26 8.02
N LEU A 286 -2.51 -1.69 7.12
CA LEU A 286 -2.88 -2.47 5.94
C LEU A 286 -3.48 -3.84 6.30
N GLU A 287 -2.90 -4.55 7.27
CA GLU A 287 -3.41 -5.82 7.82
C GLU A 287 -4.82 -5.67 8.40
N SER A 288 -5.05 -4.58 9.16
CA SER A 288 -6.36 -4.23 9.70
C SER A 288 -7.36 -3.93 8.59
N CYS A 289 -6.98 -3.11 7.60
CA CYS A 289 -7.80 -2.81 6.44
C CYS A 289 -8.28 -4.09 5.75
N TRP A 290 -7.35 -4.99 5.46
CA TRP A 290 -7.65 -6.26 4.82
C TRP A 290 -8.60 -7.13 5.67
N THR A 291 -8.32 -7.26 6.96
CA THR A 291 -9.14 -8.06 7.89
C THR A 291 -10.56 -7.51 8.02
N LYS A 292 -10.73 -6.19 8.05
CA LYS A 292 -12.06 -5.54 8.06
C LYS A 292 -12.84 -5.80 6.77
N ASN A 293 -12.17 -5.78 5.61
CA ASN A 293 -12.82 -6.09 4.33
C ASN A 293 -13.30 -7.55 4.27
N LEU A 294 -12.49 -8.51 4.76
CA LEU A 294 -12.89 -9.91 4.86
C LEU A 294 -14.18 -10.08 5.67
N ARG A 295 -14.23 -9.50 6.88
CA ARG A 295 -15.42 -9.56 7.75
C ARG A 295 -16.65 -8.93 7.11
N ARG A 296 -16.49 -7.81 6.38
CA ARG A 296 -17.59 -7.15 5.68
C ARG A 296 -18.20 -8.05 4.61
N LEU A 297 -17.38 -8.78 3.85
CA LEU A 297 -17.88 -9.66 2.79
C LEU A 297 -18.49 -10.96 3.36
N GLU A 298 -17.97 -11.47 4.46
CA GLU A 298 -18.60 -12.59 5.20
C GLU A 298 -20.00 -12.20 5.71
N LYS A 299 -20.16 -10.99 6.26
CA LYS A 299 -21.46 -10.44 6.70
C LYS A 299 -22.37 -10.05 5.53
N GLY A 300 -21.83 -9.42 4.48
CA GLY A 300 -22.59 -8.91 3.33
C GLY A 300 -23.26 -9.99 2.49
N ARG A 301 -22.69 -11.21 2.46
CA ARG A 301 -23.40 -12.39 1.92
C ARG A 301 -24.68 -12.73 2.67
N ILE A 302 -24.81 -12.30 3.93
CA ILE A 302 -25.98 -12.56 4.77
C ILE A 302 -27.03 -11.46 4.59
N PHE A 303 -26.60 -10.19 4.44
CA PHE A 303 -27.51 -9.05 4.29
C PHE A 303 -28.06 -8.88 2.87
N LEU A 304 -27.34 -9.27 1.81
CA LEU A 304 -27.92 -9.28 0.44
C LEU A 304 -29.05 -10.32 0.25
N LEU A 305 -29.28 -11.19 1.25
CA LEU A 305 -30.38 -12.16 1.28
C LEU A 305 -31.57 -11.70 2.15
N LYS A 306 -31.46 -10.58 2.86
CA LYS A 306 -32.49 -10.07 3.75
C LYS A 306 -32.68 -8.58 3.53
N ASP A 307 -33.89 -8.25 3.11
CA ASP A 307 -34.53 -6.94 3.21
C ASP A 307 -34.19 -5.99 2.05
N ASP A 308 -35.15 -5.76 1.17
CA ASP A 308 -36.27 -4.83 1.32
C ASP A 308 -35.81 -3.38 1.28
N ILE A 309 -36.42 -2.69 0.33
CA ILE A 309 -36.18 -1.33 -0.12
C ILE A 309 -36.46 -0.39 1.04
N ILE A 310 -35.43 0.00 1.79
CA ILE A 310 -35.48 1.20 2.61
C ILE A 310 -35.25 2.37 1.64
N ASP A 311 -36.26 3.22 1.52
CA ASP A 311 -36.25 4.44 0.72
C ASP A 311 -35.30 5.46 1.38
N GLU A 312 -34.00 5.38 1.06
CA GLU A 312 -32.94 6.31 1.50
C GLU A 312 -33.01 7.69 0.78
N SER A 313 -34.21 8.21 0.51
CA SER A 313 -34.37 9.41 -0.30
C SER A 313 -34.11 10.74 0.40
N ASP A 314 -33.80 10.81 1.70
CA ASP A 314 -33.86 12.11 2.40
C ASP A 314 -32.73 12.51 3.37
N ILE A 315 -31.66 11.72 3.60
CA ILE A 315 -30.57 12.19 4.47
C ILE A 315 -29.20 11.75 3.94
N GLY A 316 -28.52 12.67 3.26
CA GLY A 316 -27.08 12.58 3.02
C GLY A 316 -26.54 13.82 2.31
N PRO A 317 -25.46 14.47 2.79
CA PRO A 317 -24.82 15.54 2.05
C PRO A 317 -24.29 14.96 0.75
N TYR A 318 -24.97 15.29 -0.35
CA TYR A 318 -24.46 15.01 -1.68
C TYR A 318 -23.06 15.61 -1.78
N PHE A 319 -22.07 14.74 -1.95
CA PHE A 319 -20.75 15.08 -2.47
C PHE A 319 -20.96 15.58 -3.91
N ASN A 320 -21.37 16.84 -4.00
CA ASN A 320 -21.52 17.54 -5.26
C ASN A 320 -20.10 17.72 -5.80
N GLY A 321 -19.75 16.93 -6.81
CA GLY A 321 -18.43 16.81 -7.46
C GLY A 321 -17.80 18.09 -8.03
N HIS A 322 -18.25 19.27 -7.58
CA HIS A 322 -17.66 20.58 -7.86
C HIS A 322 -17.04 21.26 -6.63
N ASN A 323 -17.36 20.86 -5.39
CA ASN A 323 -16.75 21.46 -4.17
C ASN A 323 -15.85 20.50 -3.37
N ASP A 324 -15.65 19.26 -3.85
CA ASP A 324 -14.97 18.16 -3.13
C ASP A 324 -13.44 18.25 -3.06
N THR A 325 -12.84 19.33 -3.55
CA THR A 325 -11.39 19.58 -3.47
C THR A 325 -10.97 20.34 -2.22
N LEU A 326 -11.92 20.75 -1.36
CA LEU A 326 -11.57 21.34 -0.08
C LEU A 326 -10.82 20.31 0.76
N LEU A 327 -9.50 20.53 0.83
CA LEU A 327 -8.60 19.75 1.65
C LEU A 327 -9.10 19.80 3.09
N PRO A 328 -9.21 18.66 3.79
CA PRO A 328 -9.66 18.66 5.18
C PRO A 328 -8.63 19.34 6.10
N ALA A 329 -7.42 19.59 5.61
CA ALA A 329 -6.36 20.27 6.34
C ALA A 329 -5.56 21.18 5.41
N PHE A 330 -4.76 22.05 6.01
CA PHE A 330 -3.90 22.98 5.28
C PHE A 330 -2.68 22.27 4.69
N SER A 331 -2.10 22.86 3.64
CA SER A 331 -0.80 22.45 3.13
C SER A 331 0.27 22.54 4.23
N TRP A 332 1.15 21.54 4.33
CA TRP A 332 2.30 21.59 5.24
C TRP A 332 3.22 22.79 4.98
N SER A 333 3.27 23.27 3.74
CA SER A 333 4.03 24.47 3.36
C SER A 333 3.53 25.76 4.03
N LEU A 334 2.31 25.78 4.56
CA LEU A 334 1.69 26.95 5.20
C LEU A 334 1.81 26.92 6.73
N ARG A 335 2.47 25.92 7.32
CA ARG A 335 2.52 25.72 8.78
C ARG A 335 3.05 26.94 9.54
N ASP A 336 4.05 27.63 8.99
CA ASP A 336 4.72 28.74 9.68
C ASP A 336 3.74 29.93 9.80
N SER A 337 2.90 30.15 8.79
CA SER A 337 1.83 31.17 8.80
C SER A 337 0.65 30.79 9.69
N LEU A 338 0.40 29.51 9.93
CA LEU A 338 -0.75 29.03 10.72
C LEU A 338 -0.46 28.92 12.22
N THR A 339 0.82 28.86 12.59
CA THR A 339 1.22 28.71 13.99
C THR A 339 0.78 29.92 14.83
N GLU A 340 0.72 31.11 14.25
CA GLU A 340 0.20 32.32 14.90
C GLU A 340 -1.29 32.19 15.25
N CYS A 341 -2.09 31.55 14.39
CA CYS A 341 -3.52 31.36 14.61
C CYS A 341 -3.82 30.38 15.74
N LEU A 342 -2.99 29.35 15.94
CA LEU A 342 -3.19 28.35 17.00
C LEU A 342 -3.03 28.92 18.42
N ILE A 343 -2.27 30.01 18.58
CA ILE A 343 -2.00 30.62 19.90
C ILE A 343 -3.16 31.54 20.33
N THR A 344 -3.92 32.06 19.37
CA THR A 344 -4.96 33.07 19.61
C THR A 344 -6.37 32.50 19.82
N SER A 345 -6.58 31.22 19.52
CA SER A 345 -7.84 30.49 19.65
C SER A 345 -7.87 29.64 20.91
#